data_AF-A0A9X2PCS5-F1
#
_entry.id   AF-A0A9X2PCS5-F1
#
_cell.length_a   1.000
_cell.length_b   1.000
_cell.length_c   1.000
_cell.angle_alpha   90.00
_cell.angle_beta   90.00
_cell.angle_gamma   90.00
#
_symmetry.space_group_name_H-M   'P 1'
#
loop_
_entity.id
_entity.type
_entity.pdbx_description
1 polymer ?
#
loop_
_entity_poly.entity_id
_entity_poly.type
_entity_poly.pdbx_seq_one_letter_code
_entity_poly.pdbx_strand_id
1 'polypeptide(L)' 'MLQAARVVQEPSSSTTVYDELPRAFPRRSADTATVAQLMRQQLDIANPGSDAEALRLLRQIFPGAPLAMRVAALADRRAE' A
#
# COMPACT_ATOMS: atom_id res chain seq x y z
N MET A 1 1.20 -43.50 -10.76
CA MET A 1 0.38 -42.94 -9.65
C MET A 1 1.31 -42.49 -8.54
N LEU A 2 0.93 -41.45 -7.77
CA LEU A 2 1.69 -40.74 -6.70
C LEU A 2 2.61 -39.64 -7.26
N GLN A 3 2.71 -38.38 -6.80
CA GLN A 3 2.36 -37.69 -5.54
C GLN A 3 2.39 -36.16 -5.81
N ALA A 4 1.37 -35.41 -5.39
CA ALA A 4 1.36 -34.51 -4.22
C ALA A 4 2.13 -33.18 -4.37
N ALA A 5 1.37 -32.09 -4.34
CA ALA A 5 1.81 -30.69 -4.30
C ALA A 5 2.67 -30.37 -3.08
N ARG A 6 3.59 -29.41 -3.22
CA ARG A 6 4.02 -28.54 -2.12
C ARG A 6 4.56 -27.22 -2.67
N VAL A 7 3.80 -26.18 -2.37
CA VAL A 7 4.20 -24.77 -2.43
C VAL A 7 5.39 -24.61 -1.49
N VAL A 8 6.56 -24.20 -2.01
CA VAL A 8 7.62 -23.63 -1.18
C VAL A 8 7.26 -22.17 -0.97
N GLN A 9 6.66 -21.93 0.19
CA GLN A 9 6.50 -20.64 0.81
C GLN A 9 7.75 -20.45 1.68
N GLU A 10 8.65 -19.54 1.30
CA GLU A 10 9.75 -19.14 2.17
C GLU A 10 9.30 -17.94 3.03
N PRO A 11 9.15 -18.10 4.36
CA PRO A 11 9.17 -16.99 5.28
C PRO A 11 10.63 -16.77 5.69
N SER A 12 11.24 -15.67 5.26
CA SER A 12 12.45 -15.17 5.91
C SER A 12 12.23 -13.77 6.43
N SER A 13 11.78 -13.74 7.68
CA SER A 13 11.83 -12.59 8.57
C SER A 13 13.28 -12.31 8.92
N SER A 14 13.86 -11.23 8.40
CA SER A 14 15.10 -10.67 8.94
C SER A 14 14.76 -9.49 9.83
N THR A 15 14.58 -9.81 11.11
CA THR A 15 14.44 -8.87 12.22
C THR A 15 15.81 -8.24 12.56
N THR A 16 15.81 -6.91 12.66
CA THR A 16 16.74 -6.03 13.40
C THR A 16 18.16 -5.83 12.85
N VAL A 17 18.36 -4.67 12.21
CA VAL A 17 19.58 -3.86 12.38
C VAL A 17 19.11 -2.45 12.76
N TYR A 18 19.05 -2.19 14.06
CA TYR A 18 19.03 -0.83 14.61
C TYR A 18 20.50 -0.45 14.81
N ASP A 19 21.11 0.21 13.83
CA ASP A 19 22.42 0.85 14.01
C ASP A 19 22.53 2.09 13.11
N GLU A 20 22.49 3.23 13.79
CA GLU A 20 23.03 4.56 13.47
C GLU A 20 23.25 5.00 12.00
N LEU A 21 22.23 5.63 11.42
CA LEU A 21 22.44 6.67 10.40
C LEU A 21 21.43 7.80 10.62
N PRO A 22 21.84 9.07 10.85
CA PRO A 22 20.97 10.21 10.58
C PRO A 22 20.93 10.40 9.06
N ARG A 23 20.38 9.40 8.35
CA ARG A 23 20.09 9.51 6.94
C ARG A 23 18.82 10.34 6.83
N ALA A 24 19.00 11.65 6.85
CA ALA A 24 18.10 12.54 6.15
C ALA A 24 17.88 11.93 4.75
N PHE A 25 16.69 11.38 4.53
CA PHE A 25 16.22 10.97 3.21
C PHE A 25 15.33 12.09 2.66
N PRO A 26 15.86 13.21 2.12
CA PRO A 26 15.02 14.18 1.44
C PRO A 26 14.88 13.75 -0.02
N ARG A 27 14.16 12.66 -0.33
CA ARG A 27 13.85 12.35 -1.75
C ARG A 27 12.74 11.35 -2.05
N ARG A 28 12.00 10.86 -1.06
CA ARG A 28 10.89 9.91 -1.31
C ARG A 28 9.67 10.19 -0.44
N SER A 29 9.40 11.47 -0.19
CA SER A 29 8.15 11.91 0.43
C SER A 29 7.25 12.65 -0.57
N ALA A 30 7.86 13.32 -1.56
CA ALA A 30 7.12 14.00 -2.62
C ALA A 30 6.31 12.99 -3.46
N ASP A 31 6.96 11.94 -3.96
CA ASP A 31 6.31 10.91 -4.79
C ASP A 31 5.16 10.21 -4.03
N THR A 32 5.35 9.95 -2.75
CA THR A 32 4.40 9.26 -1.86
C THR A 32 3.19 10.12 -1.52
N ALA A 33 3.41 11.41 -1.23
CA ALA A 33 2.33 12.37 -1.03
C ALA A 33 1.53 12.58 -2.33
N THR A 34 2.22 12.64 -3.47
CA THR A 34 1.57 12.73 -4.79
C THR A 34 0.75 11.47 -5.10
N VAL A 35 1.26 10.27 -4.79
CA VAL A 35 0.53 9.01 -4.98
C VAL A 35 -0.69 8.92 -4.07
N ALA A 36 -0.59 9.32 -2.79
CA ALA A 36 -1.75 9.35 -1.88
C ALA A 36 -2.84 10.32 -2.37
N GLN A 37 -2.44 11.48 -2.89
CA GLN A 37 -3.37 12.47 -3.44
C GLN A 37 -4.03 11.98 -4.73
N LEU A 38 -3.28 11.30 -5.60
CA LEU A 38 -3.82 10.60 -6.78
C LEU A 38 -4.81 9.49 -6.39
N MET A 39 -4.50 8.70 -5.36
CA MET A 39 -5.42 7.69 -4.83
C MET A 39 -6.71 8.32 -4.34
N ARG A 40 -6.62 9.43 -3.61
CA ARG A 40 -7.79 10.16 -3.12
C ARG A 40 -8.65 10.68 -4.27
N GLN A 41 -8.02 11.29 -5.27
CA GLN A 41 -8.71 11.78 -6.48
C GLN A 41 -9.42 10.64 -7.22
N GLN A 42 -8.81 9.46 -7.32
CA GLN A 42 -9.46 8.29 -7.93
C GLN A 42 -10.66 7.79 -7.12
N LEU A 43 -10.59 7.86 -5.79
CA LEU A 43 -11.73 7.53 -4.94
C LEU A 43 -12.88 8.53 -5.08
N ASP A 44 -12.59 9.81 -5.25
CA ASP A 44 -13.62 10.83 -5.50
C ASP A 44 -14.32 10.63 -6.84
N ILE A 45 -13.55 10.35 -7.90
CA ILE A 45 -14.10 10.11 -9.24
C ILE A 45 -14.94 8.82 -9.27
N ALA A 46 -14.43 7.73 -8.68
CA ALA A 46 -15.12 6.45 -8.69
C ALA A 46 -16.30 6.39 -7.70
N ASN A 47 -16.29 7.25 -6.68
CA ASN A 47 -17.26 7.33 -5.59
C ASN A 47 -17.75 5.95 -5.09
N PRO A 48 -16.86 5.10 -4.57
CA PRO A 48 -17.22 3.75 -4.12
C PRO A 48 -18.20 3.81 -2.95
N GLY A 49 -19.21 2.93 -2.98
CA GLY A 49 -20.25 2.89 -1.96
C GLY A 49 -19.81 2.25 -0.63
N SER A 50 -18.62 1.65 -0.59
CA SER A 50 -18.07 0.97 0.59
C SER A 50 -16.54 1.02 0.64
N ASP A 51 -15.97 0.91 1.84
CA ASP A 51 -14.51 0.86 2.06
C ASP A 51 -13.86 -0.34 1.39
N ALA A 52 -14.53 -1.49 1.42
CA ALA A 52 -14.03 -2.70 0.79
C ALA A 52 -13.91 -2.52 -0.73
N GLU A 53 -14.86 -1.80 -1.32
CA GLU A 53 -14.86 -1.44 -2.74
C GLU A 53 -13.77 -0.41 -3.05
N ALA A 54 -13.63 0.62 -2.22
CA ALA A 54 -12.58 1.63 -2.33
C ALA A 54 -11.18 1.00 -2.31
N LEU A 55 -10.90 0.12 -1.36
CA LEU A 55 -9.61 -0.58 -1.27
C LEU A 55 -9.39 -1.54 -2.45
N ARG A 56 -10.45 -2.19 -2.93
CA ARG A 56 -10.37 -3.07 -4.11
C ARG A 56 -10.01 -2.28 -5.36
N LEU A 57 -10.62 -1.11 -5.53
CA LEU A 57 -10.37 -0.18 -6.63
C LEU A 57 -8.94 0.38 -6.57
N LEU A 58 -8.50 0.86 -5.40
CA LEU A 58 -7.12 1.31 -5.20
C LEU A 58 -6.09 0.20 -5.44
N ARG A 59 -6.43 -1.06 -5.12
CA ARG A 59 -5.56 -2.20 -5.42
C ARG A 59 -5.45 -2.48 -6.92
N GLN A 60 -6.53 -2.30 -7.68
CA GLN A 60 -6.54 -2.48 -9.13
C GLN A 60 -5.77 -1.37 -9.84
N ILE A 61 -5.95 -0.12 -9.44
CA ILE A 61 -5.32 1.05 -10.08
C ILE A 61 -3.86 1.19 -9.64
N PHE A 62 -3.55 0.91 -8.37
CA PHE A 62 -2.22 1.06 -7.79
C PHE A 62 -1.72 -0.28 -7.22
N PRO A 63 -1.43 -1.30 -8.05
CA PRO A 63 -1.03 -2.63 -7.55
C PRO A 63 0.32 -2.60 -6.80
N GLY A 64 1.24 -1.71 -7.19
CA GLY A 64 2.56 -1.55 -6.56
C GLY A 64 2.56 -0.78 -5.24
N ALA A 65 1.45 -0.14 -4.86
CA ALA A 65 1.37 0.58 -3.59
C ALA A 65 1.16 -0.39 -2.40
N PRO A 66 1.78 -0.15 -1.24
CA PRO A 66 1.55 -0.98 -0.06
C PRO A 66 0.13 -0.77 0.50
N LEU A 67 -0.42 -1.79 1.17
CA LEU A 67 -1.77 -1.75 1.76
C LEU A 67 -1.94 -0.57 2.73
N ALA A 68 -0.94 -0.33 3.59
CA ALA A 68 -0.96 0.77 4.55
C ALA A 68 -1.17 2.14 3.87
N MET A 69 -0.61 2.35 2.68
CA MET A 69 -0.79 3.60 1.93
C MET A 69 -2.20 3.74 1.36
N ARG A 70 -2.79 2.65 0.86
CA ARG A 70 -4.18 2.67 0.35
C ARG A 70 -5.17 2.94 1.48
N VAL A 71 -4.93 2.37 2.67
CA VAL A 71 -5.73 2.62 3.87
C VAL A 71 -5.56 4.06 4.35
N ALA A 72 -4.33 4.59 4.34
CA ALA A 72 -4.08 5.99 4.70
C ALA A 72 -4.79 6.96 3.75
N ALA A 73 -4.75 6.73 2.44
CA ALA A 73 -5.48 7.55 1.46
C ALA A 73 -7.01 7.50 1.63
N LEU A 74 -7.54 6.32 2.00
CA LEU A 74 -8.97 6.17 2.32
C LEU A 74 -9.35 6.89 3.62
N ALA A 75 -8.48 6.85 4.63
CA ALA A 75 -8.67 7.54 5.90
C ALA A 75 -8.60 9.07 5.73
N ASP A 76 -7.67 9.55 4.91
CA ASP A 76 -7.50 10.97 4.57
C ASP A 76 -8.78 11.53 3.91
N ARG A 77 -9.38 10.80 2.97
CA ARG A 77 -10.67 11.17 2.33
C ARG A 77 -11.81 11.37 3.35
N ARG A 78 -11.80 10.62 4.45
CA ARG A 78 -12.86 10.69 5.48
C ARG A 78 -12.65 11.79 6.51
N ALA A 79 -11.45 12.34 6.57
CA ALA A 79 -11.09 13.38 7.52
C ALA A 79 -11.46 14.79 7.01
N GLU A 80 -11.83 14.91 5.73
CA GLU A 80 -12.44 16.11 5.12
C GLU A 80 -13.97 16.04 5.13
#